data_AF-A0A0T5PMH9-F1
#
_entry.id   AF-A0A0T5PMH9-F1
#
_cell.length_a   1.000
_cell.length_b   1.000
_cell.length_c   1.000
_cell.angle_alpha   90.00
_cell.angle_beta   90.00
_cell.angle_gamma   90.00
#
_symmetry.space_group_name_H-M   'P 1'
#
loop_
_entity.id
_entity.type
_entity.pdbx_description
1 polymer ?
#
loop_
_entity_poly.entity_id
_entity_poly.type
_entity_poly.pdbx_seq_one_letter_code
_entity_poly.pdbx_strand_id
1 'polypeptide(L)'
;MRRFMLFCGVILALPVLARPAGTVFNSDFEQSGLSQWRTLGDCQLTSEQPRSGQGALRCTSGSHTLFSRDALGEQGLLELWVLPESELTSYRIQVLVSDRSTLDSAWQPVAVIEHQSGSSGYKAHRVSVDDPGRKFLRLDIEAQHGFVQLDDLQIERILLATALTKNEQRIISGILDKLRRDQNIELQAESFRSLGSNYAAQLEVQRQYLEYANALHSGISLVLASSERNKMSNPMAYASFRNIISDTKRVTSKIQQARLNSMIKPFGDLVTATLNVVSAGTYSAFAEPFKSFLATSFDRSSYQNAGLSRADRKFAEEHGLKIYQDAERFLTELERELQQVSQLDNELSNIQRTIESFRRDLEKHLRDTLLHANIASSKENISRVLSKDEKVRQSMSAAVSGNISLKAGSYLNDGNNTELIRFVLKTSELLDSMQSYKDGFNQITSQMLTYYERFDRSVAPEQNPFTDKADREAWENHAKKAREYLKQSRESFNKAYL
;
A
#
# COMPACT_ATOMS: atom_id res chain seq x y z
N MET A 1 50.58 -31.09 42.48
CA MET A 1 50.33 -29.73 41.98
C MET A 1 49.98 -29.79 40.50
N ARG A 2 48.68 -29.72 40.14
CA ARG A 2 48.23 -29.56 38.75
C ARG A 2 47.28 -28.36 38.72
N ARG A 3 47.71 -27.29 38.05
CA ARG A 3 46.96 -26.04 37.87
C ARG A 3 45.80 -26.30 36.93
N PHE A 4 44.57 -26.12 37.42
CA PHE A 4 43.38 -25.97 36.59
C PHE A 4 43.30 -24.49 36.17
N MET A 5 43.51 -24.19 34.89
CA MET A 5 43.17 -22.89 34.31
C MET A 5 41.67 -22.88 34.02
N LEU A 6 40.94 -22.00 34.72
CA LEU A 6 39.58 -21.64 34.39
C LEU A 6 39.60 -20.71 33.17
N PHE A 7 39.16 -21.20 32.01
CA PHE A 7 38.90 -20.33 30.86
C PHE A 7 37.51 -19.71 31.04
N CYS A 8 37.48 -18.42 31.33
CA CYS A 8 36.25 -17.62 31.40
C CYS A 8 35.79 -17.36 29.96
N GLY A 9 34.80 -18.12 29.50
CA GLY A 9 34.18 -17.94 28.19
C GLY A 9 33.27 -16.72 28.20
N VAL A 10 33.75 -15.59 27.68
CA VAL A 10 32.93 -14.42 27.37
C VAL A 10 31.96 -14.80 26.25
N ILE A 11 30.67 -14.90 26.56
CA ILE A 11 29.60 -14.99 25.56
C ILE A 11 29.51 -13.60 24.91
N LEU A 12 30.22 -13.42 23.81
CA LEU A 12 30.05 -12.27 22.92
C LEU A 12 28.68 -12.41 22.25
N ALA A 13 27.74 -11.56 22.65
CA ALA A 13 26.51 -11.33 21.90
C ALA A 13 26.89 -10.81 20.51
N LEU A 14 26.76 -11.67 19.49
CA LEU A 14 26.94 -11.27 18.10
C LEU A 14 25.82 -10.28 17.74
N PRO A 15 26.13 -9.17 17.05
CA PRO A 15 25.11 -8.35 16.45
C PRO A 15 24.40 -9.21 15.41
N VAL A 16 23.08 -9.33 15.54
CA VAL A 16 22.21 -9.97 14.55
C VAL A 16 22.26 -9.10 13.30
N LEU A 17 23.20 -9.42 12.40
CA LEU A 17 23.17 -8.92 11.03
C LEU A 17 21.93 -9.53 10.36
N ALA A 18 20.96 -8.67 10.06
CA ALA A 18 19.79 -9.01 9.27
C ALA A 18 20.23 -9.64 7.95
N ARG A 19 19.96 -10.93 7.77
CA ARG A 19 19.96 -11.57 6.44
C ARG A 19 18.78 -10.97 5.64
N PRO A 20 18.91 -10.82 4.31
CA PRO A 20 17.82 -10.30 3.47
C PRO A 20 16.54 -11.10 3.69
N ALA A 21 15.39 -10.42 3.59
CA ALA A 21 14.06 -11.01 3.74
C ALA A 21 13.94 -12.26 2.83
N GLY A 22 13.84 -13.43 3.44
CA GLY A 22 13.62 -14.69 2.75
C GLY A 22 12.18 -15.12 2.87
N THR A 23 11.61 -15.67 1.81
CA THR A 23 10.26 -16.26 1.81
C THR A 23 10.26 -17.51 2.69
N VAL A 24 9.39 -17.54 3.70
CA VAL A 24 9.22 -18.65 4.65
C VAL A 24 8.23 -19.68 4.12
N PHE A 25 7.19 -19.21 3.42
CA PHE A 25 6.15 -20.04 2.80
C PHE A 25 5.63 -19.32 1.55
N ASN A 26 5.31 -20.08 0.49
CA ASN A 26 4.73 -19.53 -0.74
C ASN A 26 3.77 -20.54 -1.37
N SER A 27 2.59 -20.07 -1.77
CA SER A 27 1.54 -20.81 -2.46
C SER A 27 0.88 -19.91 -3.51
N ASP A 28 1.23 -20.16 -4.76
CA ASP A 28 0.71 -19.53 -5.98
C ASP A 28 -0.44 -20.33 -6.63
N PHE A 29 -0.85 -21.45 -6.01
CA PHE A 29 -1.93 -22.31 -6.47
C PHE A 29 -1.78 -22.92 -7.89
N GLU A 30 -0.56 -22.96 -8.44
CA GLU A 30 -0.26 -23.52 -9.77
C GLU A 30 -0.23 -25.07 -9.79
N GLN A 31 -0.75 -25.69 -10.89
CA GLN A 31 -0.79 -27.12 -11.33
C GLN A 31 -0.92 -28.27 -10.29
N SER A 32 -0.22 -28.18 -9.17
CA SER A 32 -0.30 -28.99 -7.95
C SER A 32 -0.59 -28.15 -6.69
N GLY A 33 -1.15 -26.95 -6.85
CA GLY A 33 -1.24 -25.89 -5.82
C GLY A 33 -1.87 -26.28 -4.48
N LEU A 34 -2.77 -27.26 -4.47
CA LEU A 34 -3.36 -27.80 -3.24
C LEU A 34 -2.46 -28.82 -2.52
N SER A 35 -1.32 -29.20 -3.08
CA SER A 35 -0.41 -30.19 -2.48
C SER A 35 0.16 -29.75 -1.13
N GLN A 36 0.33 -28.43 -0.93
CA GLN A 36 0.77 -27.83 0.32
C GLN A 36 -0.36 -27.64 1.33
N TRP A 37 -1.60 -27.85 0.90
CA TRP A 37 -2.80 -27.57 1.69
C TRP A 37 -3.61 -28.84 1.92
N ARG A 38 -4.35 -28.84 3.00
CA ARG A 38 -5.52 -29.71 3.16
C ARG A 38 -6.72 -28.79 3.25
N THR A 39 -7.81 -29.19 2.61
CA THR A 39 -8.99 -28.36 2.45
C THR A 39 -10.19 -29.04 3.09
N LEU A 40 -11.07 -28.26 3.69
CA LEU A 40 -12.39 -28.66 4.14
C LEU A 40 -13.39 -27.63 3.60
N GLY A 41 -14.44 -28.12 2.96
CA GLY A 41 -15.37 -27.29 2.19
C GLY A 41 -15.08 -27.32 0.69
N ASP A 42 -15.78 -26.46 -0.03
CA ASP A 42 -15.82 -26.39 -1.49
C ASP A 42 -14.91 -25.28 -2.02
N CYS A 43 -13.60 -25.45 -1.80
CA CYS A 43 -12.57 -24.66 -2.50
C CYS A 43 -11.93 -25.50 -3.61
N GLN A 44 -11.92 -24.98 -4.83
CA GLN A 44 -11.38 -25.65 -6.01
C GLN A 44 -10.37 -24.77 -6.74
N LEU A 45 -9.35 -25.40 -7.32
CA LEU A 45 -8.44 -24.70 -8.23
C LEU A 45 -9.21 -24.31 -9.49
N THR A 46 -9.05 -23.07 -9.91
CA THR A 46 -9.63 -22.54 -11.14
C THR A 46 -8.59 -21.79 -11.93
N SER A 47 -8.75 -21.77 -13.25
CA SER A 47 -7.99 -20.92 -14.17
C SER A 47 -8.77 -19.67 -14.58
N GLU A 48 -9.93 -19.43 -13.97
CA GLU A 48 -10.73 -18.23 -14.21
C GLU A 48 -10.15 -17.07 -13.42
N GLN A 49 -9.67 -16.03 -14.12
CA GLN A 49 -9.16 -14.79 -13.53
C GLN A 49 -8.09 -14.99 -12.44
N PRO A 50 -7.02 -15.78 -12.67
CA PRO A 50 -5.90 -15.80 -11.74
C PRO A 50 -5.27 -14.41 -11.65
N ARG A 51 -4.73 -14.06 -10.48
CA ARG A 51 -3.99 -12.82 -10.33
C ARG A 51 -2.65 -12.93 -11.04
N SER A 52 -1.94 -14.03 -10.78
CA SER A 52 -0.66 -14.34 -11.42
C SER A 52 -0.68 -15.79 -11.91
N GLY A 53 0.12 -16.11 -12.94
CA GLY A 53 0.17 -17.48 -13.47
C GLY A 53 -1.10 -17.95 -14.18
N GLN A 54 -1.48 -19.21 -13.96
CA GLN A 54 -2.59 -19.93 -14.59
C GLN A 54 -3.65 -20.41 -13.59
N GLY A 55 -3.35 -20.43 -12.29
CA GLY A 55 -4.23 -20.98 -11.26
C GLY A 55 -4.56 -19.98 -10.15
N ALA A 56 -5.76 -20.11 -9.59
CA ALA A 56 -6.16 -19.46 -8.34
C ALA A 56 -7.08 -20.40 -7.56
N LEU A 57 -7.22 -20.19 -6.25
CA LEU A 57 -8.11 -20.98 -5.42
C LEU A 57 -9.47 -20.28 -5.28
N ARG A 58 -10.54 -20.88 -5.77
CA ARG A 58 -11.91 -20.36 -5.65
C ARG A 58 -12.68 -21.09 -4.58
N CYS A 59 -13.17 -20.35 -3.59
CA CYS A 59 -14.05 -20.85 -2.54
C CYS A 59 -15.47 -20.30 -2.75
N THR A 60 -16.46 -21.20 -2.78
CA THR A 60 -17.87 -20.83 -2.97
C THR A 60 -18.45 -20.09 -1.76
N SER A 61 -19.71 -19.64 -1.83
CA SER A 61 -20.36 -19.05 -0.64
C SER A 61 -20.50 -20.10 0.47
N GLY A 62 -20.17 -19.72 1.70
CA GLY A 62 -20.14 -20.62 2.85
C GLY A 62 -18.85 -20.48 3.65
N SER A 63 -18.61 -21.45 4.54
CA SER A 63 -17.41 -21.53 5.38
C SER A 63 -16.49 -22.63 4.87
N HIS A 64 -15.23 -22.28 4.65
CA HIS A 64 -14.20 -23.18 4.15
C HIS A 64 -12.94 -23.05 5.00
N THR A 65 -12.16 -24.12 5.08
CA THR A 65 -10.93 -24.14 5.87
C THR A 65 -9.78 -24.69 5.04
N LEU A 66 -8.66 -23.97 5.05
CA LEU A 66 -7.39 -24.40 4.48
C LEU A 66 -6.37 -24.57 5.60
N PHE A 67 -5.65 -25.68 5.64
CA PHE A 67 -4.60 -25.94 6.64
C PHE A 67 -3.32 -26.36 5.95
N SER A 68 -2.21 -25.73 6.33
CA SER A 68 -0.90 -26.02 5.76
C SER A 68 -0.47 -27.44 6.16
N ARG A 69 0.12 -28.17 5.20
CA ARG A 69 0.69 -29.49 5.47
C ARG A 69 2.04 -29.42 6.15
N ASP A 70 2.78 -28.35 5.86
CA ASP A 70 4.09 -28.07 6.43
C ASP A 70 4.00 -26.97 7.48
N ALA A 71 4.83 -27.08 8.51
CA ALA A 71 4.96 -26.05 9.53
C ALA A 71 5.82 -24.90 9.00
N LEU A 72 5.41 -23.68 9.32
CA LEU A 72 6.21 -22.48 9.12
C LEU A 72 7.52 -22.62 9.89
N GLY A 73 8.64 -22.51 9.20
CA GLY A 73 9.96 -22.64 9.83
C GLY A 73 10.29 -21.48 10.77
N GLU A 74 9.71 -20.31 10.52
CA GLU A 74 9.94 -19.06 11.24
C GLU A 74 8.68 -18.17 11.23
N GLN A 75 8.68 -17.13 12.06
CA GLN A 75 7.66 -16.06 12.02
C GLN A 75 7.74 -15.28 10.72
N GLY A 76 6.60 -14.75 10.28
CA GLY A 76 6.58 -13.96 9.07
C GLY A 76 5.33 -13.12 8.85
N LEU A 77 5.40 -12.26 7.85
CA LEU A 77 4.35 -11.39 7.38
C LEU A 77 3.63 -12.11 6.27
N LEU A 78 2.39 -12.53 6.54
CA LEU A 78 1.49 -13.10 5.55
C LEU A 78 1.05 -11.98 4.60
N GLU A 79 1.25 -12.17 3.31
CA GLU A 79 0.56 -11.44 2.25
C GLU A 79 -0.33 -12.42 1.49
N LEU A 80 -1.57 -12.02 1.25
CA LEU A 80 -2.59 -12.81 0.56
C LEU A 80 -3.39 -11.91 -0.38
N TRP A 81 -3.66 -12.37 -1.59
CA TRP A 81 -4.50 -11.65 -2.54
C TRP A 81 -5.88 -12.28 -2.63
N VAL A 82 -6.90 -11.43 -2.55
CA VAL A 82 -8.30 -11.88 -2.55
C VAL A 82 -9.09 -11.08 -3.57
N LEU A 83 -9.83 -11.78 -4.42
CA LEU A 83 -10.78 -11.25 -5.39
C LEU A 83 -12.20 -11.67 -4.98
N PRO A 84 -13.08 -10.72 -4.61
CA PRO A 84 -14.52 -10.99 -4.48
C PRO A 84 -15.17 -11.11 -5.87
N GLU A 85 -16.18 -11.99 -5.99
CA GLU A 85 -16.97 -12.15 -7.23
C GLU A 85 -17.60 -10.84 -7.72
N SER A 86 -18.16 -10.07 -6.80
CA SER A 86 -18.87 -8.83 -7.12
C SER A 86 -18.72 -7.80 -6.00
N GLU A 87 -19.18 -6.57 -6.27
CA GLU A 87 -19.22 -5.53 -5.24
C GLU A 87 -20.14 -5.86 -4.06
N LEU A 88 -21.09 -6.80 -4.22
CA LEU A 88 -22.00 -7.25 -3.15
C LEU A 88 -21.39 -8.33 -2.27
N THR A 89 -20.33 -8.99 -2.75
CA THR A 89 -19.72 -10.12 -2.05
C THR A 89 -18.90 -9.61 -0.88
N SER A 90 -19.19 -10.13 0.31
CA SER A 90 -18.42 -9.88 1.52
C SER A 90 -17.67 -11.13 1.94
N TYR A 91 -16.51 -10.94 2.58
CA TYR A 91 -15.75 -12.06 3.09
C TYR A 91 -15.04 -11.75 4.40
N ARG A 92 -14.80 -12.82 5.16
CA ARG A 92 -14.06 -12.82 6.41
C ARG A 92 -13.08 -13.99 6.39
N ILE A 93 -11.79 -13.70 6.53
CA ILE A 93 -10.74 -14.72 6.59
C ILE A 93 -10.06 -14.62 7.96
N GLN A 94 -10.23 -15.65 8.78
CA GLN A 94 -9.51 -15.77 10.04
C GLN A 94 -8.20 -16.50 9.81
N VAL A 95 -7.10 -15.91 10.27
CA VAL A 95 -5.76 -16.49 10.22
C VAL A 95 -5.46 -17.09 11.58
N LEU A 96 -5.26 -18.40 11.62
CA LEU A 96 -4.98 -19.15 12.86
C LEU A 96 -3.66 -19.92 12.76
N VAL A 97 -3.02 -20.14 13.91
CA VAL A 97 -1.80 -20.93 14.02
C VAL A 97 -1.90 -21.99 15.11
N SER A 98 -1.17 -23.09 14.95
CA SER A 98 -1.06 -24.13 15.98
C SER A 98 0.22 -24.94 15.86
N ASP A 99 0.66 -25.58 16.94
CA ASP A 99 1.82 -26.49 16.95
C ASP A 99 1.56 -27.81 16.23
N ARG A 100 0.29 -28.11 15.90
CA ARG A 100 -0.15 -29.35 15.25
C ARG A 100 -1.10 -29.04 14.11
N SER A 101 -1.06 -29.84 13.04
CA SER A 101 -1.91 -29.68 11.84
C SER A 101 -3.21 -30.49 11.89
N THR A 102 -3.66 -30.92 13.08
CA THR A 102 -4.92 -31.67 13.23
C THR A 102 -6.10 -30.74 13.47
N LEU A 103 -7.29 -31.13 13.02
CA LEU A 103 -8.53 -30.37 13.18
C LEU A 103 -8.80 -29.95 14.62
N ASP A 104 -8.64 -30.88 15.57
CA ASP A 104 -8.91 -30.66 17.00
C ASP A 104 -7.77 -29.95 17.75
N SER A 105 -6.79 -29.40 17.03
CA SER A 105 -5.69 -28.67 17.67
C SER A 105 -6.20 -27.39 18.34
N ALA A 106 -5.49 -26.93 19.37
CA ALA A 106 -5.71 -25.61 19.94
C ALA A 106 -5.22 -24.55 18.95
N TRP A 107 -6.11 -24.14 18.04
CA TRP A 107 -5.86 -23.09 17.06
C TRP A 107 -5.96 -21.73 17.75
N GLN A 108 -4.91 -20.93 17.63
CA GLN A 108 -4.85 -19.58 18.16
C GLN A 108 -5.14 -18.57 17.04
N PRO A 109 -6.14 -17.70 17.18
CA PRO A 109 -6.41 -16.66 16.20
C PRO A 109 -5.31 -15.60 16.26
N VAL A 110 -4.75 -15.28 15.09
CA VAL A 110 -3.69 -14.29 14.93
C VAL A 110 -4.24 -13.01 14.31
N ALA A 111 -5.12 -13.13 13.33
CA ALA A 111 -5.75 -11.98 12.71
C ALA A 111 -7.08 -12.33 12.04
N VAL A 112 -7.81 -11.28 11.69
CA VAL A 112 -9.03 -11.36 10.90
C VAL A 112 -8.94 -10.36 9.76
N ILE A 113 -9.09 -10.85 8.54
CA ILE A 113 -9.18 -10.03 7.33
C ILE A 113 -10.66 -9.93 6.96
N GLU A 114 -11.20 -8.73 6.94
CA GLU A 114 -12.60 -8.49 6.62
C GLU A 114 -12.74 -7.55 5.43
N HIS A 115 -13.63 -7.89 4.52
CA HIS A 115 -14.05 -7.02 3.44
C HIS A 115 -15.57 -6.91 3.43
N GLN A 116 -16.04 -5.68 3.67
CA GLN A 116 -17.42 -5.30 3.44
C GLN A 116 -17.59 -4.88 1.98
N SER A 117 -18.71 -5.27 1.38
CA SER A 117 -19.14 -4.97 0.01
C SER A 117 -18.73 -3.56 -0.46
N GLY A 118 -18.31 -3.43 -1.72
CA GLY A 118 -17.99 -2.13 -2.34
C GLY A 118 -16.78 -2.10 -3.25
N SER A 119 -16.22 -3.25 -3.64
CA SER A 119 -15.22 -3.29 -4.70
C SER A 119 -15.17 -4.65 -5.40
N SER A 120 -15.13 -4.64 -6.72
CA SER A 120 -14.80 -5.80 -7.56
C SER A 120 -13.35 -5.70 -8.04
N GLY A 121 -12.45 -6.55 -7.54
CA GLY A 121 -11.05 -6.57 -7.95
C GLY A 121 -10.13 -7.15 -6.88
N TYR A 122 -8.98 -7.67 -7.31
CA TYR A 122 -7.97 -8.22 -6.40
C TYR A 122 -7.49 -7.17 -5.41
N LYS A 123 -7.39 -7.58 -4.14
CA LYS A 123 -6.88 -6.77 -3.03
C LYS A 123 -5.80 -7.55 -2.29
N ALA A 124 -4.68 -6.89 -2.05
CA ALA A 124 -3.64 -7.40 -1.17
C ALA A 124 -4.10 -7.28 0.28
N HIS A 125 -3.84 -8.28 1.10
CA HIS A 125 -4.01 -8.23 2.55
C HIS A 125 -2.69 -8.63 3.21
N ARG A 126 -2.26 -7.86 4.20
CA ARG A 126 -1.01 -8.13 4.93
C ARG A 126 -1.27 -8.25 6.43
N VAL A 127 -0.77 -9.33 7.01
CA VAL A 127 -1.01 -9.71 8.40
C VAL A 127 0.29 -10.24 9.02
N SER A 128 0.67 -9.72 10.18
CA SER A 128 1.81 -10.23 10.93
C SER A 128 1.46 -11.57 11.60
N VAL A 129 2.21 -12.64 11.31
CA VAL A 129 2.07 -13.95 11.95
C VAL A 129 3.09 -14.09 13.07
N ASP A 130 2.67 -13.63 14.25
CA ASP A 130 3.53 -13.44 15.40
C ASP A 130 3.46 -14.66 16.36
N ASP A 131 4.03 -15.83 16.01
CA ASP A 131 4.20 -16.99 16.96
C ASP A 131 5.62 -17.63 16.88
N PRO A 132 6.43 -17.73 17.97
CA PRO A 132 7.84 -18.14 17.91
C PRO A 132 8.15 -19.63 17.66
N GLY A 133 7.17 -20.44 17.24
CA GLY A 133 7.35 -21.88 17.04
C GLY A 133 7.33 -22.31 15.58
N ARG A 134 7.69 -23.57 15.34
CA ARG A 134 7.26 -24.26 14.12
C ARG A 134 5.76 -24.47 14.20
N LYS A 135 4.98 -23.62 13.52
CA LYS A 135 3.52 -23.62 13.59
C LYS A 135 2.93 -23.95 12.24
N PHE A 136 1.81 -24.67 12.24
CA PHE A 136 0.96 -24.83 11.08
C PHE A 136 0.03 -23.63 10.95
N LEU A 137 -0.26 -23.26 9.71
CA LEU A 137 -1.15 -22.17 9.35
C LEU A 137 -2.54 -22.73 9.01
N ARG A 138 -3.58 -22.05 9.46
CA ARG A 138 -4.96 -22.31 9.05
C ARG A 138 -5.64 -21.02 8.65
N LEU A 139 -6.37 -21.08 7.54
CA LEU A 139 -7.24 -20.01 7.06
C LEU A 139 -8.68 -20.50 7.11
N ASP A 140 -9.50 -19.86 7.92
CA ASP A 140 -10.96 -20.06 7.89
C ASP A 140 -11.57 -18.94 7.06
N ILE A 141 -12.16 -19.30 5.93
CA ILE A 141 -12.67 -18.41 4.89
C ILE A 141 -14.19 -18.47 4.92
N GLU A 142 -14.84 -17.35 5.21
CA GLU A 142 -16.28 -17.18 5.13
C GLU A 142 -16.61 -16.22 3.99
N ALA A 143 -17.41 -16.67 3.03
CA ALA A 143 -17.85 -15.86 1.88
C ALA A 143 -19.38 -15.78 1.82
N GLN A 144 -19.91 -14.56 1.70
CA GLN A 144 -21.35 -14.29 1.62
C GLN A 144 -21.69 -13.58 0.31
N HIS A 145 -22.87 -13.89 -0.24
CA HIS A 145 -23.37 -13.27 -1.47
C HIS A 145 -22.44 -13.44 -2.68
N GLY A 146 -21.77 -14.59 -2.78
CA GLY A 146 -20.92 -14.94 -3.91
C GLY A 146 -19.74 -15.82 -3.53
N PHE A 147 -18.81 -16.01 -4.48
CA PHE A 147 -17.54 -16.70 -4.26
C PHE A 147 -16.38 -15.72 -4.01
N VAL A 148 -15.30 -16.24 -3.43
CA VAL A 148 -14.02 -15.53 -3.32
C VAL A 148 -12.91 -16.33 -3.98
N GLN A 149 -11.99 -15.63 -4.61
CA GLN A 149 -10.76 -16.19 -5.18
C GLN A 149 -9.55 -15.73 -4.38
N LEU A 150 -8.69 -16.66 -4.03
CA LEU A 150 -7.45 -16.45 -3.30
C LEU A 150 -6.28 -16.77 -4.22
N ASP A 151 -5.25 -15.92 -4.18
CA ASP A 151 -4.06 -16.11 -4.99
C ASP A 151 -2.81 -15.51 -4.30
N ASP A 152 -1.62 -15.90 -4.77
CA ASP A 152 -0.30 -15.41 -4.35
C ASP A 152 -0.14 -15.29 -2.82
N LEU A 153 -0.38 -16.39 -2.09
CA LEU A 153 -0.18 -16.42 -0.65
C LEU A 153 1.30 -16.61 -0.34
N GLN A 154 1.90 -15.61 0.30
CA GLN A 154 3.30 -15.66 0.73
C GLN A 154 3.46 -15.27 2.19
N ILE A 155 4.44 -15.86 2.86
CA ILE A 155 4.87 -15.45 4.19
C ILE A 155 6.33 -15.04 4.09
N GLU A 156 6.61 -13.76 4.32
CA GLU A 156 7.95 -13.19 4.32
C GLU A 156 8.51 -13.13 5.73
N ARG A 157 9.82 -13.32 5.92
CA ARG A 157 10.44 -13.21 7.24
C ARG A 157 10.28 -11.81 7.84
N ILE A 158 9.82 -11.71 9.09
CA ILE A 158 9.77 -10.42 9.81
C ILE A 158 11.11 -10.15 10.52
N LEU A 159 11.70 -8.99 10.28
CA LEU A 159 12.91 -8.51 10.96
C LEU A 159 12.57 -7.76 12.25
N LEU A 160 13.28 -8.12 13.34
CA LEU A 160 13.48 -7.50 14.66
C LEU A 160 12.27 -6.93 15.44
N ALA A 161 11.40 -6.13 14.83
CA ALA A 161 10.33 -5.37 15.49
C ALA A 161 9.30 -6.26 16.22
N THR A 162 8.94 -7.41 15.66
CA THR A 162 8.05 -8.40 16.32
C THR A 162 8.77 -9.20 17.42
N ALA A 163 10.06 -9.49 17.25
CA ALA A 163 10.86 -10.20 18.24
C ALA A 163 11.06 -9.38 19.54
N LEU A 164 11.13 -8.05 19.41
CA LEU A 164 11.21 -7.12 20.54
C LEU A 164 9.93 -7.13 21.39
N THR A 165 8.76 -7.03 20.76
CA THR A 165 7.45 -6.98 21.44
C THR A 165 7.18 -8.20 22.31
N LYS A 166 7.65 -9.39 21.91
CA LYS A 166 7.49 -10.62 22.72
C LYS A 166 8.48 -10.71 23.88
N ASN A 167 9.71 -10.24 23.69
CA ASN A 167 10.65 -10.12 24.80
C ASN A 167 10.12 -9.15 25.86
N GLU A 168 9.49 -8.05 25.44
CA GLU A 168 8.85 -7.06 26.31
C GLU A 168 7.74 -7.68 27.16
N GLN A 169 6.77 -8.37 26.54
CA GLN A 169 5.68 -9.02 27.28
C GLN A 169 6.20 -10.03 28.32
N ARG A 170 7.26 -10.79 27.99
CA ARG A 170 7.90 -11.72 28.93
C ARG A 170 8.61 -11.00 30.09
N ILE A 171 9.27 -9.88 29.82
CA ILE A 171 10.00 -9.11 30.83
C ILE A 171 9.03 -8.38 31.76
N ILE A 172 7.98 -7.74 31.23
CA ILE A 172 7.00 -6.97 32.02
C ILE A 172 6.17 -7.91 32.91
N SER A 173 5.66 -9.02 32.37
CA SER A 173 4.98 -10.04 33.19
C SER A 173 5.92 -10.61 34.27
N GLY A 174 7.17 -10.90 33.91
CA GLY A 174 8.20 -11.33 34.85
C GLY A 174 8.51 -10.30 35.94
N ILE A 175 8.53 -9.00 35.63
CA ILE A 175 8.72 -7.92 36.60
C ILE A 175 7.53 -7.84 37.56
N LEU A 176 6.29 -7.85 37.03
CA LEU A 176 5.07 -7.76 37.83
C LEU A 176 4.87 -8.96 38.76
N ASP A 177 5.18 -10.16 38.28
CA ASP A 177 5.11 -11.38 39.10
C ASP A 177 6.21 -11.44 40.18
N LYS A 178 7.41 -10.94 39.87
CA LYS A 178 8.52 -10.86 40.84
C LYS A 178 8.33 -9.76 41.87
N LEU A 179 7.72 -8.63 41.51
CA LEU A 179 7.32 -7.57 42.46
C LEU A 179 6.27 -8.06 43.47
N ARG A 180 5.45 -9.05 43.11
CA ARG A 180 4.47 -9.66 44.02
C ARG A 180 5.07 -10.69 45.00
N ARG A 181 6.23 -11.29 44.69
CA ARG A 181 6.80 -12.42 45.46
C ARG A 181 8.05 -12.08 46.27
N ASP A 182 8.68 -10.95 45.97
CA ASP A 182 9.82 -10.32 46.63
C ASP A 182 11.14 -11.12 46.72
N GLN A 183 12.24 -10.35 46.79
CA GLN A 183 13.61 -10.71 47.22
C GLN A 183 14.67 -11.17 46.19
N ASN A 184 14.77 -10.53 45.03
CA ASN A 184 16.11 -10.35 44.45
C ASN A 184 16.22 -9.03 43.66
N ILE A 185 16.83 -8.03 44.31
CA ILE A 185 17.07 -6.69 43.76
C ILE A 185 17.96 -6.76 42.52
N GLU A 186 18.93 -7.69 42.45
CA GLU A 186 19.80 -7.85 41.27
C GLU A 186 19.03 -8.38 40.05
N LEU A 187 18.16 -9.38 40.26
CA LEU A 187 17.31 -9.92 39.18
C LEU A 187 16.27 -8.88 38.69
N GLN A 188 15.80 -8.01 39.58
CA GLN A 188 14.90 -6.91 39.21
C GLN A 188 15.65 -5.80 38.46
N ALA A 189 16.87 -5.45 38.90
CA ALA A 189 17.74 -4.49 38.21
C ALA A 189 18.13 -4.97 36.80
N GLU A 190 18.41 -6.27 36.63
CA GLU A 190 18.66 -6.86 35.30
C GLU A 190 17.40 -6.83 34.42
N SER A 191 16.23 -7.08 35.01
CA SER A 191 14.95 -6.96 34.29
C SER A 191 14.68 -5.52 33.83
N PHE A 192 15.03 -4.51 34.64
CA PHE A 192 14.93 -3.10 34.24
C PHE A 192 15.95 -2.70 33.16
N ARG A 193 17.18 -3.23 33.20
CA ARG A 193 18.15 -3.04 32.12
C ARG A 193 17.64 -3.62 30.80
N SER A 194 17.05 -4.81 30.83
CA SER A 194 16.46 -5.42 29.65
C SER A 194 15.22 -4.64 29.15
N LEU A 195 14.39 -4.12 30.07
CA LEU A 195 13.27 -3.24 29.73
C LEU A 195 13.76 -1.96 29.04
N GLY A 196 14.80 -1.32 29.58
CA GLY A 196 15.43 -0.16 28.96
C GLY A 196 15.98 -0.45 27.57
N SER A 197 16.64 -1.61 27.39
CA SER A 197 17.17 -2.03 26.08
C SER A 197 16.06 -2.24 25.04
N ASN A 198 14.94 -2.87 25.42
CA ASN A 198 13.82 -3.09 24.51
C ASN A 198 13.14 -1.76 24.16
N TYR A 199 12.92 -0.91 25.17
CA TYR A 199 12.34 0.42 24.97
C TYR A 199 13.21 1.30 24.06
N ALA A 200 14.54 1.18 24.16
CA ALA A 200 15.45 1.88 23.25
C ALA A 200 15.47 1.27 21.84
N ALA A 201 15.30 -0.05 21.70
CA ALA A 201 15.14 -0.70 20.41
C ALA A 201 13.84 -0.29 19.70
N GLN A 202 12.79 0.05 20.45
CA GLN A 202 11.55 0.60 19.90
C GLN A 202 11.78 1.91 19.13
N LEU A 203 12.71 2.77 19.57
CA LEU A 203 13.04 4.01 18.85
C LEU A 203 13.60 3.74 17.45
N GLU A 204 14.41 2.69 17.32
CA GLU A 204 14.95 2.28 16.02
C GLU A 204 13.84 1.76 15.11
N VAL A 205 12.88 1.02 15.66
CA VAL A 205 11.69 0.56 14.92
C VAL A 205 10.83 1.75 14.47
N GLN A 206 10.55 2.72 15.36
CA GLN A 206 9.80 3.93 15.01
C GLN A 206 10.51 4.74 13.91
N ARG A 207 11.84 4.88 13.98
CA ARG A 207 12.65 5.52 12.94
C ARG A 207 12.51 4.80 11.60
N GLN A 208 12.63 3.47 11.58
CA GLN A 208 12.48 2.67 10.37
C GLN A 208 11.10 2.89 9.73
N TYR A 209 10.02 2.83 10.50
CA TYR A 209 8.67 3.09 9.96
C TYR A 209 8.48 4.53 9.47
N LEU A 210 9.11 5.53 10.09
CA LEU A 210 9.12 6.90 9.57
C LEU A 210 9.88 7.01 8.24
N GLU A 211 11.00 6.31 8.10
CA GLU A 211 11.73 6.26 6.82
C GLU A 211 10.94 5.52 5.74
N TYR A 212 10.32 4.40 6.07
CA TYR A 212 9.50 3.64 5.13
C TYR A 212 8.26 4.43 4.71
N ALA A 213 7.62 5.16 5.63
CA ALA A 213 6.52 6.07 5.31
C ALA A 213 6.97 7.19 4.36
N ASN A 214 8.18 7.74 4.55
CA ASN A 214 8.73 8.73 3.62
C ASN A 214 9.03 8.12 2.24
N ALA A 215 9.48 6.87 2.17
CA ALA A 215 9.71 6.18 0.91
C ALA A 215 8.40 5.84 0.18
N LEU A 216 7.34 5.56 0.93
CA LEU A 216 5.97 5.38 0.42
C LEU A 216 5.33 6.68 -0.09
N HIS A 217 5.80 7.83 0.38
CA HIS A 217 5.29 9.12 -0.05
C HIS A 217 5.74 9.43 -1.49
N SER A 218 4.88 9.09 -2.46
CA SER A 218 5.00 9.27 -3.92
C SER A 218 6.42 9.59 -4.41
N GLY A 219 7.23 8.54 -4.60
CA GLY A 219 8.54 8.67 -5.24
C GLY A 219 8.44 9.31 -6.62
N ILE A 220 9.53 9.94 -7.08
CA ILE A 220 9.60 10.64 -8.37
C ILE A 220 9.10 9.75 -9.51
N SER A 221 9.44 8.46 -9.52
CA SER A 221 8.97 7.51 -10.53
C SER A 221 7.45 7.33 -10.54
N LEU A 222 6.78 7.31 -9.39
CA LEU A 222 5.32 7.22 -9.36
C LEU A 222 4.67 8.48 -9.91
N VAL A 223 5.20 9.65 -9.57
CA VAL A 223 4.72 10.93 -10.10
C VAL A 223 4.88 10.98 -11.62
N LEU A 224 6.00 10.48 -12.14
CA LEU A 224 6.24 10.36 -13.59
C LEU A 224 5.26 9.36 -14.25
N ALA A 225 5.01 8.21 -13.61
CA ALA A 225 4.02 7.25 -14.08
C ALA A 225 2.61 7.86 -14.16
N SER A 226 2.15 8.50 -13.08
CA SER A 226 0.87 9.23 -13.04
C SER A 226 0.82 10.36 -14.06
N SER A 227 1.94 11.05 -14.31
CA SER A 227 2.02 12.10 -15.33
C SER A 227 1.82 11.52 -16.75
N GLU A 228 2.48 10.42 -17.09
CA GLU A 228 2.25 9.74 -18.37
C GLU A 228 0.83 9.18 -18.49
N ARG A 229 0.27 8.65 -17.40
CA ARG A 229 -1.13 8.21 -17.34
C ARG A 229 -2.11 9.35 -17.62
N ASN A 230 -1.85 10.53 -17.06
CA ASN A 230 -2.66 11.73 -17.30
C ASN A 230 -2.58 12.23 -18.74
N LYS A 231 -1.43 12.10 -19.42
CA LYS A 231 -1.28 12.46 -20.84
C LYS A 231 -2.14 11.60 -21.76
N MET A 232 -2.42 10.35 -21.37
CA MET A 232 -3.33 9.46 -22.10
C MET A 232 -4.77 9.99 -22.10
N SER A 233 -5.14 10.82 -21.13
CA SER A 233 -6.47 11.44 -21.07
C SER A 233 -6.53 12.84 -21.69
N ASN A 234 -5.47 13.30 -22.37
CA ASN A 234 -5.46 14.61 -23.02
C ASN A 234 -5.99 14.49 -24.48
N PRO A 235 -7.13 15.11 -24.83
CA PRO A 235 -7.67 15.04 -26.19
C PRO A 235 -6.71 15.57 -27.26
N MET A 236 -5.85 16.55 -26.93
CA MET A 236 -4.89 17.16 -27.86
C MET A 236 -3.72 16.24 -28.24
N ALA A 237 -3.51 15.14 -27.50
CA ALA A 237 -2.49 14.14 -27.85
C ALA A 237 -2.86 13.33 -29.10
N TYR A 238 -4.15 13.30 -29.45
CA TYR A 238 -4.72 12.41 -30.44
C TYR A 238 -4.87 13.05 -31.82
N ALA A 239 -4.68 12.26 -32.88
CA ALA A 239 -4.82 12.68 -34.25
C ALA A 239 -6.29 12.94 -34.60
N SER A 240 -7.22 12.08 -34.16
CA SER A 240 -8.65 12.24 -34.46
C SER A 240 -9.18 13.59 -33.97
N PHE A 241 -8.89 13.96 -32.73
CA PHE A 241 -9.32 15.25 -32.18
C PHE A 241 -8.70 16.45 -32.91
N ARG A 242 -7.41 16.37 -33.27
CA ARG A 242 -6.74 17.43 -34.05
C ARG A 242 -7.34 17.59 -35.44
N ASN A 243 -7.71 16.49 -36.09
CA ASN A 243 -8.39 16.51 -37.39
C ASN A 243 -9.80 17.13 -37.27
N ILE A 244 -10.59 16.73 -36.27
CA ILE A 244 -11.91 17.33 -35.99
C ILE A 244 -11.79 18.85 -35.80
N ILE A 245 -10.80 19.31 -35.02
CA ILE A 245 -10.56 20.75 -34.82
C ILE A 245 -10.20 21.43 -36.14
N SER A 246 -9.31 20.84 -36.94
CA SER A 246 -8.88 21.40 -38.23
C SER A 246 -10.06 21.53 -39.20
N ASP A 247 -10.87 20.48 -39.32
CA ASP A 247 -12.03 20.44 -40.20
C ASP A 247 -13.11 21.43 -39.75
N THR A 248 -13.31 21.57 -38.44
CA THR A 248 -14.23 22.56 -37.87
C THR A 248 -13.74 23.98 -38.13
N LYS A 249 -12.43 24.25 -38.01
CA LYS A 249 -11.85 25.58 -38.32
C LYS A 249 -12.07 25.97 -39.78
N ARG A 250 -12.04 24.99 -40.69
CA ARG A 250 -12.26 25.21 -42.12
C ARG A 250 -13.68 25.69 -42.46
N VAL A 251 -14.66 25.33 -41.65
CA VAL A 251 -16.09 25.64 -41.88
C VAL A 251 -16.65 26.71 -40.94
N THR A 252 -15.80 27.39 -40.18
CA THR A 252 -16.21 28.38 -39.18
C THR A 252 -15.61 29.77 -39.45
N SER A 253 -16.35 30.80 -39.02
CA SER A 253 -15.90 32.20 -39.08
C SER A 253 -14.76 32.49 -38.08
N LYS A 254 -14.01 33.59 -38.27
CA LYS A 254 -12.94 34.00 -37.35
C LYS A 254 -13.38 34.12 -35.87
N ILE A 255 -14.61 34.57 -35.62
CA ILE A 255 -15.17 34.68 -34.26
C ILE A 255 -15.43 33.30 -33.67
N GLN A 256 -16.01 32.38 -34.46
CA GLN A 256 -16.22 30.99 -34.04
C GLN A 256 -14.90 30.27 -33.81
N GLN A 257 -13.89 30.49 -34.65
CA GLN A 257 -12.53 29.96 -34.43
C GLN A 257 -11.91 30.47 -33.12
N ALA A 258 -12.11 31.74 -32.77
CA ALA A 258 -11.65 32.29 -31.49
C ALA A 258 -12.35 31.62 -30.29
N ARG A 259 -13.66 31.36 -30.39
CA ARG A 259 -14.41 30.60 -29.38
C ARG A 259 -13.90 29.16 -29.25
N LEU A 260 -13.68 28.47 -30.37
CA LEU A 260 -13.12 27.13 -30.41
C LEU A 260 -11.73 27.08 -29.75
N ASN A 261 -10.84 28.02 -30.10
CA ASN A 261 -9.51 28.12 -29.50
C ASN A 261 -9.58 28.37 -27.98
N SER A 262 -10.55 29.17 -27.51
CA SER A 262 -10.78 29.39 -26.07
C SER A 262 -11.25 28.12 -25.36
N MET A 263 -12.11 27.32 -25.98
CA MET A 263 -12.60 26.07 -25.39
C MET A 263 -11.50 25.01 -25.27
N ILE A 264 -10.58 24.94 -26.24
CA ILE A 264 -9.51 23.92 -26.25
C ILE A 264 -8.24 24.36 -25.50
N LYS A 265 -8.10 25.65 -25.16
CA LYS A 265 -6.92 26.21 -24.49
C LYS A 265 -6.51 25.43 -23.23
N PRO A 266 -7.42 25.03 -22.32
CA PRO A 266 -7.06 24.25 -21.14
C PRO A 266 -6.29 22.96 -21.46
N PHE A 267 -6.65 22.27 -22.56
CA PHE A 267 -5.98 21.04 -22.99
C PHE A 267 -4.60 21.28 -23.61
N GLY A 268 -4.38 22.46 -24.22
CA GLY A 268 -3.08 22.88 -24.71
C GLY A 268 -2.12 23.23 -23.58
N ASP A 269 -2.59 23.97 -22.58
CA ASP A 269 -1.80 24.32 -21.39
C ASP A 269 -1.44 23.06 -20.57
N LEU A 270 -2.32 22.05 -20.56
CA LEU A 270 -2.09 20.70 -20.01
C LEU A 270 -0.96 19.91 -20.67
N VAL A 271 -0.65 20.13 -21.95
CA VAL A 271 0.52 19.49 -22.60
C VAL A 271 1.82 19.98 -21.94
N THR A 272 1.80 21.18 -21.34
CA THR A 272 2.94 21.79 -20.65
C THR A 272 2.88 21.66 -19.12
N ALA A 273 1.71 21.39 -18.53
CA ALA A 273 1.51 21.26 -17.09
C ALA A 273 1.40 19.78 -16.67
N THR A 274 2.34 19.30 -15.86
CA THR A 274 2.45 17.91 -15.39
C THR A 274 1.41 17.48 -14.34
N LEU A 275 0.45 18.34 -13.98
CA LEU A 275 -0.38 18.17 -12.78
C LEU A 275 -1.87 18.47 -13.05
N ASN A 276 -2.71 17.46 -12.83
CA ASN A 276 -4.15 17.52 -12.51
C ASN A 276 -5.00 18.54 -13.29
N VAL A 277 -5.49 18.27 -14.51
CA VAL A 277 -6.53 19.19 -15.05
C VAL A 277 -7.62 18.57 -15.92
N VAL A 278 -7.68 17.26 -16.15
CA VAL A 278 -8.92 16.66 -16.67
C VAL A 278 -9.52 15.75 -15.63
N SER A 279 -10.18 16.34 -14.63
CA SER A 279 -11.14 15.59 -13.83
C SER A 279 -12.37 15.30 -14.71
N ALA A 280 -13.10 14.25 -14.40
CA ALA A 280 -14.36 13.95 -15.10
C ALA A 280 -15.32 15.17 -15.13
N GLY A 281 -15.23 16.06 -14.13
CA GLY A 281 -16.01 17.30 -14.06
C GLY A 281 -15.58 18.40 -15.04
N THR A 282 -14.28 18.58 -15.33
CA THR A 282 -13.85 19.53 -16.36
C THR A 282 -14.11 19.01 -17.76
N TYR A 283 -14.13 17.69 -17.92
CA TYR A 283 -14.46 17.05 -19.18
C TYR A 283 -15.92 17.22 -19.59
N SER A 284 -16.88 16.94 -18.70
CA SER A 284 -18.31 17.11 -19.00
C SER A 284 -18.67 18.57 -19.30
N ALA A 285 -18.03 19.52 -18.60
CA ALA A 285 -18.15 20.95 -18.86
C ALA A 285 -17.61 21.39 -20.23
N PHE A 286 -16.75 20.59 -20.86
CA PHE A 286 -16.24 20.83 -22.21
C PHE A 286 -17.01 20.05 -23.29
N ALA A 287 -17.26 18.76 -23.07
CA ALA A 287 -17.73 17.83 -24.09
C ALA A 287 -19.08 18.24 -24.67
N GLU A 288 -20.05 18.61 -23.84
CA GLU A 288 -21.39 19.00 -24.30
C GLU A 288 -21.42 20.36 -25.03
N PRO A 289 -20.76 21.43 -24.53
CA PRO A 289 -20.58 22.65 -25.30
C PRO A 289 -19.83 22.45 -26.62
N PHE A 290 -18.83 21.56 -26.64
CA PHE A 290 -18.07 21.27 -27.86
C PHE A 290 -18.92 20.53 -28.89
N LYS A 291 -19.70 19.51 -28.51
CA LYS A 291 -20.65 18.84 -29.41
C LYS A 291 -21.68 19.82 -29.97
N SER A 292 -22.22 20.70 -29.12
CA SER A 292 -23.17 21.75 -29.53
C SER A 292 -22.53 22.74 -30.51
N PHE A 293 -21.27 23.11 -30.28
CA PHE A 293 -20.50 23.97 -31.18
C PHE A 293 -20.24 23.28 -32.53
N LEU A 294 -19.93 21.98 -32.55
CA LEU A 294 -19.76 21.22 -33.78
C LEU A 294 -21.06 21.17 -34.59
N ALA A 295 -22.18 20.78 -33.95
CA ALA A 295 -23.49 20.73 -34.60
C ALA A 295 -23.84 22.07 -35.26
N THR A 296 -23.71 23.17 -34.50
CA THR A 296 -24.01 24.52 -35.01
C THR A 296 -23.02 25.00 -36.07
N SER A 297 -21.77 24.51 -36.07
CA SER A 297 -20.77 24.88 -37.08
C SER A 297 -21.04 24.23 -38.44
N PHE A 298 -21.58 23.01 -38.44
CA PHE A 298 -21.96 22.27 -39.64
C PHE A 298 -23.43 22.49 -40.05
N ASP A 299 -24.15 23.40 -39.39
CA ASP A 299 -25.48 23.82 -39.81
C ASP A 299 -25.43 24.73 -41.05
N ARG A 300 -26.36 24.49 -41.98
CA ARG A 300 -26.45 25.22 -43.27
C ARG A 300 -26.55 26.73 -43.10
N SER A 301 -27.29 27.19 -42.10
CA SER A 301 -27.42 28.62 -41.79
C SER A 301 -26.12 29.25 -41.28
N SER A 302 -25.23 28.47 -40.67
CA SER A 302 -23.98 28.95 -40.07
C SER A 302 -22.86 29.08 -41.08
N TYR A 303 -22.56 28.02 -41.85
CA TYR A 303 -21.44 28.05 -42.80
C TYR A 303 -21.75 28.82 -44.09
N GLN A 304 -23.02 28.96 -44.47
CA GLN A 304 -23.39 29.82 -45.62
C GLN A 304 -23.12 31.30 -45.34
N ASN A 305 -23.36 31.75 -44.10
CA ASN A 305 -23.17 33.14 -43.68
C ASN A 305 -21.74 33.46 -43.20
N ALA A 306 -20.86 32.45 -43.10
CA ALA A 306 -19.51 32.60 -42.58
C ALA A 306 -18.47 33.16 -43.59
N GLY A 307 -18.87 33.52 -44.81
CA GLY A 307 -17.96 34.08 -45.83
C GLY A 307 -16.95 33.07 -46.40
N LEU A 308 -17.28 31.77 -46.37
CA LEU A 308 -16.40 30.67 -46.79
C LEU A 308 -16.35 30.48 -48.32
N SER A 309 -15.28 29.82 -48.78
CA SER A 309 -15.13 29.44 -50.20
C SER A 309 -16.19 28.41 -50.63
N ARG A 310 -16.47 28.31 -51.94
CA ARG A 310 -17.40 27.31 -52.48
C ARG A 310 -16.95 25.87 -52.18
N ALA A 311 -15.64 25.63 -52.12
CA ALA A 311 -15.07 24.33 -51.81
C ALA A 311 -15.31 23.94 -50.34
N ASP A 312 -15.19 24.90 -49.41
CA ASP A 312 -15.37 24.64 -47.98
C ASP A 312 -16.85 24.45 -47.61
N ARG A 313 -17.76 25.12 -48.30
CA ARG A 313 -19.21 24.89 -48.17
C ARG A 313 -19.60 23.49 -48.62
N LYS A 314 -19.08 23.04 -49.76
CA LYS A 314 -19.31 21.68 -50.27
C LYS A 314 -18.72 20.63 -49.32
N PHE A 315 -17.56 20.90 -48.75
CA PHE A 315 -16.96 20.05 -47.71
C PHE A 315 -17.85 19.92 -46.46
N ALA A 316 -18.42 21.02 -45.97
CA ALA A 316 -19.35 20.99 -44.83
C ALA A 316 -20.59 20.14 -45.12
N GLU A 317 -21.15 20.24 -46.33
CA GLU A 317 -22.32 19.46 -46.76
C GLU A 317 -22.02 17.95 -46.89
N GLU A 318 -20.84 17.58 -47.40
CA GLU A 318 -20.47 16.17 -47.64
C GLU A 318 -19.92 15.45 -46.39
N HIS A 319 -19.24 16.18 -45.49
CA HIS A 319 -18.50 15.57 -44.39
C HIS A 319 -19.00 15.94 -42.99
N GLY A 320 -19.91 16.90 -42.84
CA GLY A 320 -20.33 17.41 -41.53
C GLY A 320 -20.92 16.36 -40.58
N LEU A 321 -21.82 15.51 -41.09
CA LEU A 321 -22.41 14.42 -40.29
C LEU A 321 -21.34 13.42 -39.80
N LYS A 322 -20.40 13.07 -40.69
CA LYS A 322 -19.32 12.14 -40.38
C LYS A 322 -18.39 12.70 -39.30
N ILE A 323 -18.01 13.97 -39.41
CA ILE A 323 -17.16 14.66 -38.43
C ILE A 323 -17.85 14.73 -37.06
N TYR A 324 -19.16 14.97 -37.03
CA TYR A 324 -19.92 14.96 -35.78
C TYR A 324 -19.93 13.57 -35.13
N GLN A 325 -20.20 12.51 -35.91
CA GLN A 325 -20.19 11.13 -35.41
C GLN A 325 -18.79 10.70 -34.93
N ASP A 326 -17.74 11.06 -35.66
CA ASP A 326 -16.36 10.79 -35.27
C ASP A 326 -16.00 11.53 -33.97
N ALA A 327 -16.48 12.76 -33.79
CA ALA A 327 -16.30 13.52 -32.55
C ALA A 327 -17.06 12.91 -31.37
N GLU A 328 -18.31 12.48 -31.57
CA GLU A 328 -19.09 11.82 -30.53
C GLU A 328 -18.42 10.51 -30.08
N ARG A 329 -18.00 9.67 -31.03
CA ARG A 329 -17.25 8.44 -30.73
C ARG A 329 -15.99 8.73 -29.94
N PHE A 330 -15.15 9.65 -30.42
CA PHE A 330 -13.89 9.99 -29.76
C PHE A 330 -14.11 10.52 -28.33
N LEU A 331 -15.14 11.35 -28.12
CA LEU A 331 -15.47 11.86 -26.80
C LEU A 331 -15.95 10.74 -25.86
N THR A 332 -16.74 9.78 -26.34
CA THR A 332 -17.14 8.63 -25.50
C THR A 332 -15.95 7.73 -25.15
N GLU A 333 -15.02 7.50 -26.09
CA GLU A 333 -13.78 6.74 -25.85
C GLU A 333 -12.91 7.46 -24.79
N LEU A 334 -12.76 8.78 -24.91
CA LEU A 334 -12.00 9.61 -23.97
C LEU A 334 -12.65 9.69 -22.57
N GLU A 335 -13.99 9.69 -22.50
CA GLU A 335 -14.72 9.71 -21.22
C GLU A 335 -14.41 8.46 -20.38
N ARG A 336 -14.35 7.28 -21.02
CA ARG A 336 -13.99 6.02 -20.35
C ARG A 336 -12.59 6.08 -19.76
N GLU A 337 -11.65 6.66 -20.52
CA GLU A 337 -10.27 6.84 -20.08
C GLU A 337 -10.17 7.77 -18.86
N LEU A 338 -10.93 8.86 -18.87
CA LEU A 338 -10.95 9.83 -17.79
C LEU A 338 -11.53 9.29 -16.49
N GLN A 339 -12.53 8.42 -16.57
CA GLN A 339 -13.08 7.75 -15.40
C GLN A 339 -12.01 6.89 -14.70
N GLN A 340 -11.23 6.12 -15.46
CA GLN A 340 -10.14 5.31 -14.91
C GLN A 340 -9.07 6.16 -14.23
N VAL A 341 -8.64 7.25 -14.88
CA VAL A 341 -7.62 8.15 -14.31
C VAL A 341 -8.12 8.83 -13.05
N SER A 342 -9.36 9.34 -13.06
CA SER A 342 -9.94 9.99 -11.88
C SER A 342 -10.05 9.03 -10.69
N GLN A 343 -10.33 7.75 -10.92
CA GLN A 343 -10.36 6.75 -9.87
C GLN A 343 -8.96 6.54 -9.27
N LEU A 344 -7.93 6.37 -10.10
CA LEU A 344 -6.55 6.19 -9.64
C LEU A 344 -6.03 7.42 -8.87
N ASP A 345 -6.29 8.63 -9.35
CA ASP A 345 -5.86 9.85 -8.67
C ASP A 345 -6.53 10.00 -7.29
N ASN A 346 -7.82 9.66 -7.18
CA ASN A 346 -8.53 9.67 -5.91
C ASN A 346 -7.96 8.62 -4.93
N GLU A 347 -7.69 7.40 -5.42
CA GLU A 347 -7.07 6.34 -4.62
C GLU A 347 -5.68 6.74 -4.12
N LEU A 348 -4.82 7.28 -5.00
CA LEU A 348 -3.49 7.75 -4.62
C LEU A 348 -3.55 8.90 -3.61
N SER A 349 -4.45 9.87 -3.81
CA SER A 349 -4.63 10.99 -2.87
C SER A 349 -5.05 10.49 -1.48
N ASN A 350 -5.95 9.50 -1.43
CA ASN A 350 -6.36 8.89 -0.17
C ASN A 350 -5.20 8.17 0.51
N ILE A 351 -4.41 7.38 -0.22
CA ILE A 351 -3.21 6.70 0.31
C ILE A 351 -2.22 7.74 0.86
N GLN A 352 -1.96 8.82 0.13
CA GLN A 352 -1.06 9.90 0.57
C GLN A 352 -1.54 10.57 1.87
N ARG A 353 -2.86 10.79 2.02
CA ARG A 353 -3.44 11.33 3.27
C ARG A 353 -3.26 10.36 4.43
N THR A 354 -3.47 9.07 4.22
CA THR A 354 -3.26 8.03 5.25
C THR A 354 -1.78 7.97 5.67
N ILE A 355 -0.85 8.03 4.72
CA ILE A 355 0.60 8.08 4.99
C ILE A 355 0.95 9.30 5.85
N GLU A 356 0.44 10.49 5.50
CA GLU A 356 0.74 11.72 6.25
C GLU A 356 0.12 11.70 7.66
N SER A 357 -1.08 11.13 7.84
CA SER A 357 -1.66 10.91 9.17
C SER A 357 -0.78 9.96 9.99
N PHE A 358 -0.44 8.81 9.42
CA PHE A 358 0.43 7.83 10.06
C PHE A 358 1.76 8.43 10.50
N ARG A 359 2.40 9.22 9.62
CA ARG A 359 3.67 9.91 9.92
C ARG A 359 3.53 10.87 11.10
N ARG A 360 2.45 11.66 11.15
CA ARG A 360 2.18 12.60 12.25
C ARG A 360 1.94 11.87 13.57
N ASP A 361 1.15 10.80 13.54
CA ASP A 361 0.82 10.03 14.73
C ASP A 361 2.07 9.30 15.27
N LEU A 362 2.89 8.74 14.38
CA LEU A 362 4.15 8.10 14.76
C LEU A 362 5.20 9.11 15.26
N GLU A 363 5.28 10.31 14.68
CA GLU A 363 6.15 11.39 15.19
C GLU A 363 5.68 11.86 16.59
N LYS A 364 4.37 11.91 16.84
CA LYS A 364 3.82 12.20 18.17
C LYS A 364 4.18 11.09 19.16
N HIS A 365 4.03 9.83 18.78
CA HIS A 365 4.43 8.69 19.61
C HIS A 365 5.93 8.74 19.95
N LEU A 366 6.79 9.06 18.97
CA LEU A 366 8.22 9.24 19.20
C LEU A 366 8.51 10.33 20.24
N ARG A 367 7.79 11.45 20.21
CA ARG A 367 7.92 12.52 21.22
C ARG A 367 7.51 12.04 22.60
N ASP A 368 6.40 11.32 22.71
CA ASP A 368 5.92 10.76 23.97
C ASP A 368 6.91 9.72 24.53
N THR A 369 7.50 8.91 23.64
CA THR A 369 8.52 7.91 23.96
C THR A 369 9.76 8.55 24.57
N LEU A 370 10.25 9.64 23.97
CA LEU A 370 11.40 10.41 24.46
C LEU A 370 11.12 11.09 25.80
N LEU A 371 9.95 11.71 25.95
CA LEU A 371 9.54 12.37 27.20
C LEU A 371 9.48 11.39 28.37
N HIS A 372 8.94 10.18 28.14
CA HIS A 372 8.88 9.14 29.17
C HIS A 372 10.28 8.67 29.60
N ALA A 373 11.25 8.63 28.66
CA ALA A 373 12.66 8.38 28.93
C ALA A 373 13.42 9.60 29.50
N ASN A 374 12.71 10.65 29.92
CA ASN A 374 13.28 11.89 30.46
C ASN A 374 14.23 12.61 29.50
N ILE A 375 13.98 12.49 28.19
CA ILE A 375 14.68 13.25 27.15
C ILE A 375 13.72 14.31 26.63
N ALA A 376 14.18 15.57 26.59
CA ALA A 376 13.37 16.67 26.08
C ALA A 376 12.96 16.40 24.62
N SER A 377 11.70 16.60 24.28
CA SER A 377 11.15 16.45 22.91
C SER A 377 11.54 17.60 21.98
N SER A 378 12.76 18.13 22.11
CA SER A 378 13.29 19.19 21.26
C SER A 378 13.50 18.67 19.83
N LYS A 379 13.42 19.58 18.85
CA LYS A 379 13.70 19.26 17.44
C LYS A 379 15.09 18.65 17.25
N GLU A 380 16.05 19.04 18.08
CA GLU A 380 17.41 18.50 18.05
C GLU A 380 17.45 17.03 18.47
N ASN A 381 16.78 16.66 19.56
CA ASN A 381 16.77 15.27 20.04
C ASN A 381 16.01 14.35 19.07
N ILE A 382 14.91 14.83 18.49
CA ILE A 382 14.20 14.11 17.43
C ILE A 382 15.11 13.89 16.22
N SER A 383 15.84 14.94 15.79
CA SER A 383 16.80 14.85 14.68
C SER A 383 17.93 13.85 14.95
N ARG A 384 18.41 13.78 16.21
CA ARG A 384 19.44 12.79 16.60
C ARG A 384 18.92 11.35 16.53
N VAL A 385 17.67 11.10 16.93
CA VAL A 385 17.04 9.77 16.77
C VAL A 385 16.84 9.42 15.30
N LEU A 386 16.43 10.39 14.47
CA LEU A 386 16.24 10.23 13.03
C LEU A 386 17.53 10.36 12.21
N SER A 387 18.69 10.39 12.87
CA SER A 387 19.97 10.59 12.19
C SER A 387 20.29 9.43 11.25
N LYS A 388 20.94 9.75 10.12
CA LYS A 388 21.54 8.75 9.23
C LYS A 388 22.84 8.16 9.80
N ASP A 389 23.45 8.82 10.80
CA ASP A 389 24.65 8.33 11.46
C ASP A 389 24.31 7.36 12.60
N GLU A 390 24.73 6.10 12.42
CA GLU A 390 24.54 5.02 13.39
C GLU A 390 25.14 5.33 14.76
N LYS A 391 26.27 6.03 14.86
CA LYS A 391 26.89 6.35 16.15
C LYS A 391 26.04 7.30 16.96
N VAL A 392 25.40 8.27 16.30
CA VAL A 392 24.48 9.22 16.95
C VAL A 392 23.24 8.46 17.44
N ARG A 393 22.71 7.55 16.63
CA ARG A 393 21.56 6.71 17.01
C ARG A 393 21.86 5.81 18.22
N GLN A 394 23.00 5.12 18.20
CA GLN A 394 23.42 4.26 19.32
C GLN A 394 23.62 5.04 20.62
N SER A 395 24.17 6.26 20.53
CA SER A 395 24.30 7.15 21.69
C SER A 395 22.94 7.53 22.29
N MET A 396 21.97 7.90 21.43
CA MET A 396 20.59 8.19 21.87
C MET A 396 19.90 6.97 22.46
N SER A 397 20.03 5.81 21.81
CA SER A 397 19.49 4.53 22.29
C SER A 397 20.07 4.15 23.67
N ALA A 398 21.38 4.30 23.86
CA ALA A 398 22.03 4.07 25.14
C ALA A 398 21.54 5.04 26.24
N ALA A 399 21.36 6.32 25.91
CA ALA A 399 20.81 7.31 26.84
C ALA A 399 19.37 6.96 27.28
N VAL A 400 18.53 6.55 26.33
CA VAL A 400 17.14 6.13 26.59
C VAL A 400 17.11 4.89 27.47
N SER A 401 17.85 3.85 27.08
CA SER A 401 17.95 2.61 27.85
C SER A 401 18.44 2.87 29.28
N GLY A 402 19.48 3.71 29.42
CA GLY A 402 20.03 4.11 30.70
C GLY A 402 19.01 4.84 31.56
N ASN A 403 18.34 5.86 31.03
CA ASN A 403 17.36 6.66 31.78
C ASN A 403 16.16 5.84 32.25
N ILE A 404 15.62 4.96 31.40
CA ILE A 404 14.51 4.08 31.78
C ILE A 404 14.94 3.13 32.91
N SER A 405 16.12 2.51 32.77
CA SER A 405 16.65 1.58 33.77
C SER A 405 16.93 2.28 35.11
N LEU A 406 17.52 3.48 35.07
CA LEU A 406 17.85 4.27 36.25
C LEU A 406 16.60 4.75 36.98
N LYS A 407 15.57 5.20 36.25
CA LYS A 407 14.31 5.69 36.84
C LYS A 407 13.48 4.56 37.45
N ALA A 408 13.42 3.40 36.80
CA ALA A 408 12.82 2.21 37.41
C ALA A 408 13.59 1.75 38.66
N GLY A 409 14.93 1.75 38.57
CA GLY A 409 15.81 1.42 39.70
C GLY A 409 15.68 2.38 40.88
N SER A 410 15.51 3.69 40.64
CA SER A 410 15.32 4.66 41.72
C SER A 410 14.03 4.42 42.47
N TYR A 411 12.90 4.20 41.77
CA TYR A 411 11.63 3.90 42.45
C TYR A 411 11.68 2.60 43.27
N LEU A 412 12.42 1.59 42.79
CA LEU A 412 12.64 0.36 43.52
C LEU A 412 13.48 0.61 44.80
N ASN A 413 14.59 1.33 44.67
CA ASN A 413 15.49 1.62 45.80
C ASN A 413 14.85 2.53 46.85
N ASP A 414 13.98 3.46 46.43
CA ASP A 414 13.25 4.38 47.30
C ASP A 414 12.03 3.72 47.98
N GLY A 415 11.73 2.45 47.67
CA GLY A 415 10.56 1.74 48.18
C GLY A 415 9.22 2.28 47.67
N ASN A 416 9.23 3.06 46.58
CA ASN A 416 8.04 3.70 46.03
C ASN A 416 7.34 2.80 45.00
N ASN A 417 6.78 1.70 45.49
CA ASN A 417 6.16 0.66 44.67
C ASN A 417 5.01 1.17 43.80
N THR A 418 4.26 2.19 44.26
CA THR A 418 3.16 2.78 43.49
C THR A 418 3.66 3.51 42.25
N GLU A 419 4.70 4.35 42.38
CA GLU A 419 5.28 5.05 41.23
C GLU A 419 6.05 4.11 40.31
N LEU A 420 6.70 3.08 40.86
CA LEU A 420 7.33 2.02 40.07
C LEU A 420 6.30 1.30 39.18
N ILE A 421 5.17 0.88 39.75
CA ILE A 421 4.10 0.21 38.99
C ILE A 421 3.53 1.15 37.92
N ARG A 422 3.24 2.41 38.27
CA ARG A 422 2.77 3.41 37.29
C ARG A 422 3.75 3.61 36.15
N PHE A 423 5.04 3.69 36.45
CA PHE A 423 6.09 3.85 35.45
C PHE A 423 6.18 2.63 34.52
N VAL A 424 6.21 1.41 35.08
CA VAL A 424 6.26 0.17 34.30
C VAL A 424 5.00 -0.01 33.43
N LEU A 425 3.82 0.31 33.96
CA LEU A 425 2.57 0.28 33.19
C LEU A 425 2.60 1.27 32.03
N LYS A 426 3.10 2.50 32.25
CA LYS A 426 3.22 3.49 31.17
C LYS A 426 4.23 3.07 30.11
N THR A 427 5.35 2.46 30.51
CA THR A 427 6.32 1.86 29.58
C THR A 427 5.65 0.76 28.74
N SER A 428 4.85 -0.11 29.34
CA SER A 428 4.08 -1.14 28.62
C SER A 428 3.12 -0.52 27.61
N GLU A 429 2.33 0.48 28.01
CA GLU A 429 1.36 1.14 27.14
C GLU A 429 2.03 1.74 25.88
N LEU A 430 3.19 2.39 26.05
CA LEU A 430 3.96 2.96 24.94
C LEU A 430 4.58 1.88 24.04
N LEU A 431 4.95 0.72 24.58
CA LEU A 431 5.44 -0.42 23.81
C LEU A 431 4.28 -1.10 23.05
N ASP A 432 3.16 -1.38 23.72
CA ASP A 432 1.99 -2.05 23.16
C ASP A 432 1.35 -1.23 22.03
N SER A 433 1.29 0.09 22.18
CA SER A 433 0.79 0.98 21.14
C SER A 433 1.58 0.90 19.82
N MET A 434 2.84 0.43 19.85
CA MET A 434 3.63 0.20 18.63
C MET A 434 2.98 -0.80 17.69
N GLN A 435 2.27 -1.81 18.22
CA GLN A 435 1.62 -2.82 17.40
C GLN A 435 0.58 -2.20 16.47
N SER A 436 -0.21 -1.24 16.98
CA SER A 436 -1.18 -0.52 16.17
C SER A 436 -0.54 0.24 15.00
N TYR A 437 0.68 0.74 15.15
CA TYR A 437 1.41 1.40 14.05
C TYR A 437 1.91 0.38 13.03
N LYS A 438 2.35 -0.81 13.45
CA LYS A 438 2.72 -1.89 12.52
C LYS A 438 1.52 -2.31 11.67
N ASP A 439 0.37 -2.50 12.31
CA ASP A 439 -0.87 -2.88 11.64
C ASP A 439 -1.33 -1.78 10.67
N GLY A 440 -1.30 -0.52 11.10
CA GLY A 440 -1.57 0.63 10.24
C GLY A 440 -0.62 0.72 9.04
N PHE A 441 0.67 0.43 9.25
CA PHE A 441 1.65 0.40 8.17
C PHE A 441 1.42 -0.74 7.17
N ASN A 442 1.07 -1.93 7.67
CA ASN A 442 0.67 -3.08 6.85
C ASN A 442 -0.56 -2.75 5.99
N GLN A 443 -1.54 -2.05 6.55
CA GLN A 443 -2.72 -1.58 5.83
C GLN A 443 -2.36 -0.60 4.71
N ILE A 444 -1.53 0.42 5.00
CA ILE A 444 -1.05 1.38 3.98
C ILE A 444 -0.31 0.64 2.87
N THR A 445 0.54 -0.32 3.23
CA THR A 445 1.30 -1.11 2.28
C THR A 445 0.40 -1.96 1.39
N SER A 446 -0.60 -2.63 1.97
CA SER A 446 -1.63 -3.38 1.23
C SER A 446 -2.38 -2.49 0.25
N GLN A 447 -2.76 -1.27 0.66
CA GLN A 447 -3.38 -0.29 -0.23
C GLN A 447 -2.45 0.10 -1.37
N MET A 448 -1.17 0.34 -1.09
CA MET A 448 -0.19 0.71 -2.11
C MET A 448 0.06 -0.42 -3.12
N LEU A 449 0.17 -1.66 -2.66
CA LEU A 449 0.30 -2.83 -3.54
C LEU A 449 -0.93 -3.00 -4.44
N THR A 450 -2.13 -2.86 -3.86
CA THR A 450 -3.40 -2.90 -4.59
C THR A 450 -3.47 -1.78 -5.63
N TYR A 451 -3.00 -0.57 -5.28
CA TYR A 451 -2.93 0.56 -6.20
C TYR A 451 -1.96 0.30 -7.36
N TYR A 452 -0.77 -0.26 -7.11
CA TYR A 452 0.16 -0.64 -8.17
C TYR A 452 -0.46 -1.63 -9.16
N GLU A 453 -1.16 -2.65 -8.66
CA GLU A 453 -1.87 -3.64 -9.49
C GLU A 453 -2.97 -2.98 -10.35
N ARG A 454 -3.80 -2.12 -9.74
CA ARG A 454 -4.86 -1.39 -10.46
C ARG A 454 -4.30 -0.44 -11.51
N PHE A 455 -3.21 0.26 -11.17
CA PHE A 455 -2.53 1.14 -12.10
C PHE A 455 -2.02 0.35 -13.30
N ASP A 456 -1.31 -0.76 -13.06
CA ASP A 456 -0.73 -1.59 -14.13
C ASP A 456 -1.82 -2.12 -15.07
N ARG A 457 -2.94 -2.61 -14.50
CA ARG A 457 -4.12 -3.03 -15.28
C ARG A 457 -4.70 -1.87 -16.10
N SER A 458 -4.79 -0.65 -15.55
CA SER A 458 -5.33 0.52 -16.26
C SER A 458 -4.52 0.93 -17.48
N VAL A 459 -3.24 0.55 -17.53
CA VAL A 459 -2.37 0.81 -18.66
C VAL A 459 -2.14 -0.45 -19.49
N ALA A 460 -2.85 -1.55 -19.27
CA ALA A 460 -2.72 -2.75 -20.08
C ALA A 460 -3.22 -2.51 -21.52
N PRO A 461 -2.63 -3.14 -22.56
CA PRO A 461 -3.03 -2.93 -23.96
C PRO A 461 -4.53 -3.16 -24.21
N GLU A 462 -5.15 -4.04 -23.43
CA GLU A 462 -6.58 -4.37 -23.48
C GLU A 462 -7.49 -3.22 -23.04
N GLN A 463 -6.97 -2.31 -22.21
CA GLN A 463 -7.72 -1.15 -21.71
C GLN A 463 -7.71 0.03 -22.68
N ASN A 464 -7.01 -0.07 -23.81
CA ASN A 464 -6.96 0.99 -24.81
C ASN A 464 -8.36 1.24 -25.39
N PRO A 465 -8.99 2.41 -25.14
CA PRO A 465 -10.37 2.66 -25.52
C PRO A 465 -10.51 3.10 -26.98
N PHE A 466 -9.40 3.45 -27.65
CA PHE A 466 -9.43 4.07 -28.96
C PHE A 466 -9.60 3.04 -30.09
N THR A 467 -10.43 3.39 -31.06
CA THR A 467 -10.64 2.55 -32.25
C THR A 467 -9.69 2.89 -33.39
N ASP A 468 -9.31 4.17 -33.54
CA ASP A 468 -8.39 4.63 -34.59
C ASP A 468 -6.95 4.17 -34.36
N LYS A 469 -6.26 3.75 -35.42
CA LYS A 469 -4.90 3.20 -35.32
C LYS A 469 -3.89 4.24 -34.81
N ALA A 470 -3.93 5.47 -35.29
CA ALA A 470 -2.96 6.49 -34.89
C ALA A 470 -3.14 6.88 -33.42
N ASP A 471 -4.39 6.92 -32.96
CA ASP A 471 -4.71 7.23 -31.56
C ASP A 471 -4.34 6.06 -30.63
N ARG A 472 -4.57 4.82 -31.07
CA ARG A 472 -4.12 3.63 -30.34
C ARG A 472 -2.61 3.60 -30.15
N GLU A 473 -1.85 3.93 -31.20
CA GLU A 473 -0.39 4.00 -31.13
C GLU A 473 0.08 5.13 -30.20
N ALA A 474 -0.57 6.29 -30.24
CA ALA A 474 -0.27 7.41 -29.33
C ALA A 474 -0.52 7.01 -27.86
N TRP A 475 -1.66 6.38 -27.58
CA TRP A 475 -2.00 5.87 -26.24
C TRP A 475 -0.97 4.85 -25.75
N GLU A 476 -0.62 3.86 -26.59
CA GLU A 476 0.32 2.79 -26.22
C GLU A 476 1.74 3.32 -25.96
N ASN A 477 2.15 4.39 -26.65
CA ASN A 477 3.44 5.04 -26.40
C ASN A 477 3.52 5.67 -25.00
N HIS A 478 2.43 6.27 -24.52
CA HIS A 478 2.35 6.79 -23.15
C HIS A 478 2.20 5.65 -22.14
N ALA A 479 1.38 4.64 -22.43
CA ALA A 479 1.19 3.47 -21.58
C ALA A 479 2.51 2.73 -21.31
N LYS A 480 3.35 2.52 -22.34
CA LYS A 480 4.67 1.89 -22.18
C LYS A 480 5.58 2.65 -21.22
N LYS A 481 5.63 3.98 -21.32
CA LYS A 481 6.42 4.83 -20.42
C LYS A 481 5.87 4.78 -19.00
N ALA A 482 4.55 4.83 -18.85
CA ALA A 482 3.89 4.71 -17.56
C ALA A 482 4.22 3.36 -16.89
N ARG A 483 4.16 2.24 -17.62
CA ARG A 483 4.56 0.90 -17.14
C ARG A 483 6.02 0.87 -16.70
N GLU A 484 6.93 1.49 -17.45
CA GLU A 484 8.35 1.55 -17.10
C GLU A 484 8.61 2.32 -15.80
N TYR A 485 8.02 3.51 -15.65
CA TYR A 485 8.12 4.29 -14.42
C TYR A 485 7.44 3.59 -13.24
N LEU A 486 6.31 2.91 -13.47
CA LEU A 486 5.61 2.13 -12.45
C LEU A 486 6.51 0.99 -11.94
N LYS A 487 7.20 0.28 -12.84
CA LYS A 487 8.17 -0.76 -12.50
C LYS A 487 9.30 -0.22 -11.62
N GLN A 488 9.89 0.91 -12.01
CA GLN A 488 10.95 1.57 -11.21
C GLN A 488 10.44 1.99 -9.83
N SER A 489 9.20 2.48 -9.75
CA SER A 489 8.56 2.84 -8.49
C SER A 489 8.33 1.63 -7.60
N ARG A 490 7.84 0.52 -8.16
CA ARG A 490 7.62 -0.75 -7.45
C ARG A 490 8.94 -1.35 -6.95
N GLU A 491 10.00 -1.31 -7.76
CA GLU A 491 11.33 -1.74 -7.33
C GLU A 491 11.89 -0.87 -6.19
N SER A 492 11.69 0.45 -6.25
CA SER A 492 12.11 1.37 -5.19
C SER A 492 11.31 1.15 -3.91
N PHE A 493 10.00 0.93 -4.04
CA PHE A 493 9.12 0.57 -2.94
C PHE A 493 9.58 -0.74 -2.28
N ASN A 494 9.83 -1.78 -3.07
CA ASN A 494 10.33 -3.06 -2.57
C ASN A 494 11.68 -2.91 -1.88
N LYS A 495 12.64 -2.14 -2.42
CA LYS A 495 13.95 -1.89 -1.79
C LYS A 495 13.88 -1.07 -0.50
N ALA A 496 12.87 -0.21 -0.37
CA ALA A 496 12.67 0.56 0.84
C ALA A 496 12.05 -0.30 1.95
N TYR A 497 11.33 -1.36 1.58
CA TYR A 497 10.54 -2.20 2.48
C TYR A 497 11.21 -3.54 2.84
N LEU A 498 11.93 -4.15 1.89
CA LEU A 498 12.68 -5.43 1.98
C LEU A 498 14.18 -5.18 2.05
#